data_AF-A0A3N5VA70-F1
#
_entry.id   AF-A0A3N5VA70-F1
#
_cell.length_a   1.000
_cell.length_b   1.000
_cell.length_c   1.000
_cell.angle_alpha   90.00
_cell.angle_beta   90.00
_cell.angle_gamma   90.00
#
_symmetry.space_group_name_H-M   'P 1'
#
loop_
_entity.id
_entity.type
_entity.pdbx_description
1 polymer ?
#
loop_
_entity_poly.entity_id
_entity_poly.type
_entity_poly.pdbx_seq_one_letter_code
_entity_poly.pdbx_strand_id
1 'polypeptide(L)'
;MAWNALEEDPELAREALGLLAADSPERIALIQHFAMRMADENPDAALEWAGTLESEQESAAARARIALVIAAEDPARAANLLSESGIPGREFDVAIVQVLQRWADKSAPDAAAWVATFPPGGFRKAGIEAVVSQWAASDPQAVFSWLSTLSDESIRGEATLAIAGALGQQTPETRAVWLNAADPRTREQLEQAQPPAE
;
A
#
# COMPACT_ATOMS: atom_id res chain seq x y z
N MET A 1 15.79 -3.78 -28.00
CA MET A 1 17.14 -4.40 -28.00
C MET A 1 18.07 -3.72 -27.00
N ALA A 2 18.16 -2.38 -26.93
CA ALA A 2 18.98 -1.71 -25.91
C ALA A 2 18.49 -1.93 -24.46
N TRP A 3 17.17 -1.89 -24.22
CA TRP A 3 16.60 -2.08 -22.87
C TRP A 3 16.88 -3.46 -22.26
N ASN A 4 16.69 -4.56 -23.01
CA ASN A 4 17.03 -5.89 -22.49
C ASN A 4 18.51 -6.06 -22.14
N ALA A 5 19.43 -5.40 -22.85
CA ALA A 5 20.85 -5.46 -22.53
C ALA A 5 21.18 -4.67 -21.24
N LEU A 6 20.50 -3.55 -21.00
CA LEU A 6 20.58 -2.80 -19.75
C LEU A 6 19.96 -3.56 -18.56
N GLU A 7 18.96 -4.42 -18.82
CA GLU A 7 18.37 -5.30 -17.81
C GLU A 7 19.31 -6.43 -17.38
N GLU A 8 20.19 -6.90 -18.26
CA GLU A 8 21.09 -8.02 -18.01
C GLU A 8 22.47 -7.61 -17.47
N ASP A 9 22.89 -6.36 -17.70
CA ASP A 9 24.23 -5.87 -17.33
C ASP A 9 24.17 -4.63 -16.41
N PRO A 10 24.46 -4.79 -15.10
CA PRO A 10 24.49 -3.69 -14.14
C PRO A 10 25.48 -2.57 -14.47
N GLU A 11 26.59 -2.85 -15.15
CA GLU A 11 27.57 -1.83 -15.53
C GLU A 11 27.05 -0.99 -16.70
N LEU A 12 26.41 -1.63 -17.69
CA LEU A 12 25.75 -0.90 -18.79
C LEU A 12 24.61 -0.02 -18.27
N ALA A 13 23.83 -0.49 -17.28
CA ALA A 13 22.82 0.33 -16.64
C ALA A 13 23.42 1.59 -15.98
N ARG A 14 24.55 1.46 -15.28
CA ARG A 14 25.25 2.61 -14.66
C ARG A 14 25.82 3.57 -15.69
N GLU A 15 26.43 3.07 -16.76
CA GLU A 15 26.93 3.92 -17.84
C GLU A 15 25.78 4.71 -18.49
N ALA A 16 24.67 4.04 -18.79
CA ALA A 16 23.49 4.69 -19.37
C ALA A 16 22.89 5.77 -18.45
N LEU A 17 22.88 5.58 -17.13
CA LEU A 17 22.44 6.61 -16.17
C LEU A 17 23.29 7.88 -16.25
N GLY A 18 24.59 7.76 -16.55
CA GLY A 18 25.50 8.91 -16.71
C GLY A 18 25.30 9.68 -18.01
N LEU A 19 24.65 9.06 -19.02
CA LEU A 19 24.37 9.68 -20.31
C LEU A 19 23.01 10.39 -20.37
N LEU A 20 22.11 10.09 -19.44
CA LEU A 20 20.78 10.68 -19.36
C LEU A 20 20.78 11.95 -18.50
N ALA A 21 19.91 12.90 -18.84
CA ALA A 21 19.74 14.11 -18.04
C ALA A 21 19.17 13.77 -16.65
N ALA A 22 19.67 14.43 -15.61
CA ALA A 22 19.16 14.31 -14.25
C ALA A 22 17.64 14.56 -14.22
N ASP A 23 16.93 13.77 -13.42
CA ASP A 23 15.47 13.81 -13.24
C ASP A 23 14.64 13.63 -14.54
N SER A 24 15.27 13.28 -15.67
CA SER A 24 14.51 13.01 -16.89
C SER A 24 13.63 11.77 -16.72
N PRO A 25 12.45 11.71 -17.36
CA PRO A 25 11.58 10.55 -17.29
C PRO A 25 12.28 9.24 -17.65
N GLU A 26 13.18 9.27 -18.65
CA GLU A 26 13.96 8.12 -19.08
C GLU A 26 14.97 7.68 -18.01
N ARG A 27 15.60 8.65 -17.34
CA ARG A 27 16.55 8.36 -16.25
C ARG A 27 15.84 7.79 -15.04
N ILE A 28 14.71 8.37 -14.64
CA ILE A 28 13.88 7.87 -13.54
C ILE A 28 13.37 6.45 -13.86
N ALA A 29 12.94 6.19 -15.10
CA ALA A 29 12.54 4.84 -15.51
C ALA A 29 13.70 3.85 -15.39
N LEU A 30 14.89 4.19 -15.88
CA LEU A 30 16.08 3.33 -15.76
C LEU A 30 16.44 3.09 -14.29
N ILE A 31 16.41 4.12 -13.45
CA ILE A 31 16.62 4.02 -12.00
C ILE A 31 15.64 3.03 -11.38
N GLN A 32 14.34 3.16 -11.67
CA GLN A 32 13.34 2.26 -11.14
C GLN A 32 13.58 0.82 -11.59
N HIS A 33 13.85 0.59 -12.88
CA HIS A 33 14.15 -0.76 -13.36
C HIS A 33 15.39 -1.36 -12.67
N PHE A 34 16.45 -0.58 -12.51
CA PHE A 34 17.66 -1.03 -11.83
C PHE A 34 17.43 -1.28 -10.33
N ALA A 35 16.71 -0.38 -9.65
CA ALA A 35 16.33 -0.51 -8.25
C ALA A 35 15.52 -1.78 -7.98
N MET A 36 14.56 -2.08 -8.88
CA MET A 36 13.74 -3.28 -8.83
C MET A 36 14.61 -4.54 -8.89
N ARG A 37 15.49 -4.62 -9.90
CA ARG A 37 16.39 -5.77 -10.08
C ARG A 37 17.33 -5.94 -8.90
N MET A 38 17.97 -4.86 -8.44
CA MET A 38 18.83 -4.92 -7.26
C MET A 38 18.07 -5.40 -6.04
N ALA A 39 16.82 -4.97 -5.84
CA ALA A 39 16.01 -5.38 -4.71
C ALA A 39 15.59 -6.84 -4.76
N ASP A 40 15.35 -7.39 -5.96
CA ASP A 40 15.07 -8.83 -6.14
C ASP A 40 16.25 -9.70 -5.71
N GLU A 41 17.50 -9.21 -5.86
CA GLU A 41 18.71 -9.92 -5.46
C GLU A 41 19.11 -9.63 -4.01
N ASN A 42 19.16 -8.35 -3.62
CA ASN A 42 19.52 -7.89 -2.28
C ASN A 42 18.92 -6.49 -1.99
N PRO A 43 17.84 -6.40 -1.21
CA PRO A 43 17.16 -5.14 -0.94
C PRO A 43 18.00 -4.16 -0.12
N ASP A 44 18.91 -4.63 0.72
CA ASP A 44 19.78 -3.75 1.51
C ASP A 44 20.80 -3.05 0.61
N ALA A 45 21.43 -3.80 -0.30
CA ALA A 45 22.34 -3.24 -1.30
C ALA A 45 21.62 -2.26 -2.24
N ALA A 46 20.36 -2.54 -2.60
CA ALA A 46 19.55 -1.64 -3.40
C ALA A 46 19.28 -0.31 -2.67
N LEU A 47 18.98 -0.35 -1.37
CA LEU A 47 18.76 0.85 -0.55
C LEU A 47 20.04 1.65 -0.34
N GLU A 48 21.17 0.98 -0.14
CA GLU A 48 22.49 1.62 -0.08
C GLU A 48 22.77 2.37 -1.38
N TRP A 49 22.58 1.72 -2.53
CA TRP A 49 22.73 2.36 -3.84
C TRP A 49 21.78 3.54 -4.02
N ALA A 50 20.50 3.41 -3.68
CA ALA A 50 19.54 4.50 -3.75
C ALA A 50 19.97 5.70 -2.88
N GLY A 51 20.65 5.47 -1.76
CA GLY A 51 21.25 6.50 -0.91
C GLY A 51 22.46 7.22 -1.51
N THR A 52 23.06 6.69 -2.57
CA THR A 52 24.19 7.34 -3.28
C THR A 52 23.74 8.29 -4.40
N LEU A 53 22.45 8.27 -4.77
CA LEU A 53 21.90 9.16 -5.79
C LEU A 53 21.87 10.61 -5.26
N GLU A 54 22.45 11.54 -6.03
CA GLU A 54 22.55 12.95 -5.62
C GLU A 54 21.21 13.69 -5.67
N SER A 55 20.31 13.31 -6.58
CA SER A 55 18.96 13.87 -6.65
C SER A 55 18.03 13.19 -5.64
N GLU A 56 17.34 14.00 -4.85
CA GLU A 56 16.31 13.54 -3.92
C GLU A 56 15.15 12.85 -4.65
N GLN A 57 14.76 13.36 -5.83
CA GLN A 57 13.68 12.77 -6.63
C GLN A 57 14.06 11.38 -7.14
N GLU A 58 15.30 11.21 -7.58
CA GLU A 58 15.85 9.95 -8.05
C GLU A 58 16.00 8.93 -6.91
N SER A 59 16.51 9.38 -5.76
CA SER A 59 16.60 8.56 -4.55
C SER A 59 15.22 8.10 -4.08
N ALA A 60 14.24 9.01 -4.07
CA ALA A 60 12.86 8.71 -3.71
C ALA A 60 12.24 7.68 -4.68
N ALA A 61 12.41 7.87 -5.99
CA ALA A 61 11.91 6.94 -7.01
C ALA A 61 12.52 5.54 -6.89
N ALA A 62 13.82 5.45 -6.61
CA ALA A 62 14.51 4.18 -6.35
C ALA A 62 13.96 3.49 -5.09
N ARG A 63 13.90 4.20 -3.96
CA ARG A 63 13.38 3.67 -2.68
C ARG A 63 11.94 3.20 -2.79
N ALA A 64 11.09 3.98 -3.48
CA ALA A 64 9.70 3.61 -3.72
C ALA A 64 9.58 2.30 -4.49
N ARG A 65 10.41 2.11 -5.53
CA ARG A 65 10.44 0.86 -6.27
C ARG A 65 10.95 -0.31 -5.42
N ILE A 66 12.00 -0.10 -4.64
CA ILE A 66 12.54 -1.13 -3.74
C ILE A 66 11.47 -1.56 -2.72
N ALA A 67 10.75 -0.61 -2.14
CA ALA A 67 9.65 -0.90 -1.21
C ALA A 67 8.57 -1.78 -1.86
N LEU A 68 8.19 -1.51 -3.11
CA LEU A 68 7.22 -2.33 -3.85
C LEU A 68 7.71 -3.76 -4.11
N VAL A 69 9.02 -3.97 -4.29
CA VAL A 69 9.60 -5.31 -4.44
C VAL A 69 9.51 -6.07 -3.13
N ILE A 70 10.01 -5.50 -2.04
CA ILE A 70 10.09 -6.21 -0.76
C ILE A 70 8.72 -6.39 -0.09
N ALA A 71 7.68 -5.66 -0.52
CA ALA A 71 6.35 -5.73 0.09
C ALA A 71 5.73 -7.13 0.10
N ALA A 72 6.16 -8.04 -0.80
CA ALA A 72 5.72 -9.43 -0.77
C ALA A 72 6.28 -10.21 0.44
N GLU A 73 7.52 -9.89 0.84
CA GLU A 73 8.22 -10.59 1.92
C GLU A 73 8.09 -9.86 3.25
N ASP A 74 8.27 -8.54 3.24
CA ASP A 74 8.22 -7.67 4.41
C ASP A 74 7.40 -6.39 4.11
N PRO A 75 6.06 -6.51 4.14
CA PRO A 75 5.17 -5.36 3.87
C PRO A 75 5.29 -4.26 4.93
N ALA A 76 5.64 -4.59 6.18
CA ALA A 76 5.83 -3.60 7.24
C ALA A 76 7.05 -2.72 6.94
N ARG A 77 8.17 -3.33 6.57
CA ARG A 77 9.36 -2.61 6.12
C ARG A 77 9.08 -1.79 4.87
N ALA A 78 8.36 -2.34 3.89
CA ALA A 78 7.97 -1.62 2.68
C ALA A 78 7.15 -0.36 2.99
N ALA A 79 6.17 -0.46 3.89
CA ALA A 79 5.30 0.66 4.26
C ALA A 79 6.11 1.78 4.90
N ASN A 80 7.00 1.44 5.84
CA ASN A 80 7.89 2.42 6.49
C ASN A 80 8.84 3.09 5.47
N LEU A 81 9.44 2.31 4.57
CA LEU A 81 10.32 2.86 3.52
C LEU A 81 9.58 3.84 2.62
N LEU A 82 8.34 3.55 2.23
CA LEU A 82 7.54 4.48 1.44
C LEU A 82 7.23 5.75 2.21
N SER A 83 6.82 5.64 3.48
CA SER A 83 6.55 6.80 4.34
C SER A 83 7.79 7.69 4.54
N GLU A 84 8.98 7.12 4.50
CA GLU A 84 10.26 7.82 4.61
C GLU A 84 10.87 8.24 3.27
N SER A 85 10.32 7.79 2.14
CA SER A 85 10.92 7.98 0.81
C SER A 85 10.86 9.41 0.29
N GLY A 86 9.92 10.22 0.77
CA GLY A 86 9.71 11.60 0.31
C GLY A 86 8.97 11.72 -1.02
N ILE A 87 8.48 10.62 -1.63
CA ILE A 87 7.64 10.70 -2.82
C ILE A 87 6.34 11.47 -2.51
N PRO A 88 5.94 12.46 -3.33
CA PRO A 88 4.78 13.28 -3.02
C PRO A 88 3.47 12.78 -3.65
N GLY A 89 2.36 13.11 -2.99
CA GLY A 89 1.02 13.08 -3.57
C GLY A 89 0.63 11.74 -4.20
N ARG A 90 0.19 11.78 -5.45
CA ARG A 90 -0.41 10.62 -6.13
C ARG A 90 0.54 9.42 -6.25
N GLU A 91 1.84 9.65 -6.41
CA GLU A 91 2.82 8.56 -6.52
C GLU A 91 2.93 7.79 -5.21
N PHE A 92 2.94 8.52 -4.09
CA PHE A 92 2.84 7.93 -2.76
C PHE A 92 1.56 7.13 -2.59
N ASP A 93 0.41 7.74 -2.88
CA ASP A 93 -0.90 7.12 -2.68
C ASP A 93 -1.03 5.80 -3.44
N VAL A 94 -0.54 5.75 -4.69
CA VAL A 94 -0.58 4.54 -5.52
C VAL A 94 0.36 3.45 -4.98
N ALA A 95 1.55 3.82 -4.53
CA ALA A 95 2.52 2.86 -4.02
C ALA A 95 2.11 2.28 -2.66
N ILE A 96 1.67 3.14 -1.74
CA ILE A 96 1.33 2.72 -0.38
C ILE A 96 0.07 1.85 -0.33
N VAL A 97 -0.93 2.12 -1.19
CA VAL A 97 -2.11 1.25 -1.31
C VAL A 97 -1.72 -0.16 -1.74
N GLN A 98 -0.80 -0.30 -2.70
CA GLN A 98 -0.32 -1.63 -3.13
C GLN A 98 0.41 -2.36 -1.99
N VAL A 99 1.21 -1.65 -1.20
CA VAL A 99 1.89 -2.24 -0.04
C VAL A 99 0.88 -2.64 1.03
N LEU A 100 -0.11 -1.80 1.33
CA LEU A 100 -1.15 -2.10 2.32
C LEU A 100 -2.03 -3.29 1.91
N GLN A 101 -2.33 -3.43 0.62
CA GLN A 101 -3.05 -4.60 0.11
C GLN A 101 -2.24 -5.89 0.31
N ARG A 102 -0.96 -5.90 -0.06
CA ARG A 102 -0.07 -7.05 0.19
C ARG A 102 0.13 -7.34 1.67
N TRP A 103 0.20 -6.28 2.49
CA TRP A 103 0.24 -6.44 3.94
C TRP A 103 -1.05 -7.08 4.42
N ALA A 104 -2.20 -6.63 3.97
CA ALA A 104 -3.49 -7.18 4.38
C ALA A 104 -3.65 -8.66 3.98
N ASP A 105 -3.14 -9.07 2.83
CA ASP A 105 -3.08 -10.49 2.42
C ASP A 105 -2.27 -11.35 3.38
N LYS A 106 -1.22 -10.78 3.99
CA LYS A 106 -0.34 -11.49 4.94
C LYS A 106 -0.82 -11.40 6.39
N SER A 107 -1.26 -10.22 6.80
CA SER A 107 -1.75 -9.87 8.13
C SER A 107 -2.50 -8.53 8.10
N ALA A 108 -3.80 -8.59 7.81
CA ALA A 108 -4.66 -7.42 7.88
C ALA A 108 -4.73 -6.72 9.25
N PRO A 109 -4.72 -7.43 10.41
CA PRO A 109 -4.66 -6.76 11.70
C PRO A 109 -3.41 -5.87 11.86
N ASP A 110 -2.25 -6.35 11.43
CA ASP A 110 -1.00 -5.57 11.54
C ASP A 110 -1.00 -4.37 10.59
N ALA A 111 -1.47 -4.56 9.36
CA ALA A 111 -1.63 -3.47 8.39
C ALA A 111 -2.57 -2.38 8.93
N ALA A 112 -3.72 -2.78 9.48
CA ALA A 112 -4.68 -1.86 10.07
C ALA A 112 -4.11 -1.13 11.29
N ALA A 113 -3.38 -1.84 12.15
CA ALA A 113 -2.70 -1.25 13.30
C ALA A 113 -1.66 -0.22 12.88
N TRP A 114 -0.89 -0.48 11.82
CA TRP A 114 0.09 0.46 11.29
C TRP A 114 -0.58 1.73 10.74
N VAL A 115 -1.62 1.60 9.92
CA VAL A 115 -2.37 2.76 9.41
C VAL A 115 -2.99 3.57 10.55
N ALA A 116 -3.47 2.90 11.60
CA ALA A 116 -4.03 3.53 12.79
C ALA A 116 -3.03 4.41 13.57
N THR A 117 -1.71 4.23 13.38
CA THR A 117 -0.70 5.07 14.03
C THR A 117 -0.63 6.49 13.46
N PHE A 118 -1.17 6.71 12.26
CA PHE A 118 -1.17 8.01 11.62
C PHE A 118 -2.22 8.96 12.25
N PRO A 119 -1.97 10.28 12.23
CA PRO A 119 -2.96 11.25 12.67
C PRO A 119 -4.26 11.17 11.86
N PRO A 120 -5.40 11.61 12.43
CA PRO A 120 -6.65 11.74 11.68
C PRO A 120 -6.46 12.58 10.41
N GLY A 121 -6.86 12.02 9.25
CA GLY A 121 -6.65 12.67 7.97
C GLY A 121 -6.99 11.78 6.78
N GLY A 122 -6.79 12.31 5.57
CA GLY A 122 -7.10 11.60 4.32
C GLY A 122 -6.31 10.30 4.17
N PHE A 123 -5.02 10.32 4.52
CA PHE A 123 -4.16 9.14 4.43
C PHE A 123 -4.66 7.99 5.31
N ARG A 124 -4.95 8.26 6.60
CA ARG A 124 -5.44 7.21 7.51
C ARG A 124 -6.75 6.60 7.03
N LYS A 125 -7.68 7.42 6.56
CA LYS A 125 -8.96 6.97 6.00
C LYS A 125 -8.75 6.06 4.79
N ALA A 126 -7.99 6.52 3.79
CA ALA A 126 -7.70 5.75 2.59
C ALA A 126 -6.95 4.44 2.89
N GLY A 127 -6.03 4.45 3.86
CA GLY A 127 -5.32 3.26 4.28
C GLY A 127 -6.23 2.25 4.99
N ILE A 128 -7.12 2.71 5.89
CA ILE A 128 -8.11 1.84 6.55
C ILE A 128 -9.06 1.26 5.49
N GLU A 129 -9.52 2.06 4.54
CA GLU A 129 -10.35 1.60 3.42
C GLU A 129 -9.66 0.52 2.59
N ALA A 130 -8.39 0.72 2.22
CA ALA A 130 -7.61 -0.25 1.46
C ALA A 130 -7.44 -1.58 2.22
N VAL A 131 -7.07 -1.53 3.51
CA VAL A 131 -6.88 -2.72 4.33
C VAL A 131 -8.21 -3.45 4.56
N VAL A 132 -9.28 -2.73 4.92
CA VAL A 132 -10.61 -3.33 5.15
C VAL A 132 -11.16 -3.97 3.89
N SER A 133 -11.00 -3.32 2.73
CA SER A 133 -11.46 -3.87 1.45
C SER A 133 -10.79 -5.20 1.14
N GLN A 134 -9.46 -5.27 1.31
CA GLN A 134 -8.69 -6.50 1.09
C GLN A 134 -9.03 -7.58 2.13
N TRP A 135 -9.10 -7.19 3.41
CA TRP A 135 -9.37 -8.10 4.51
C TRP A 135 -10.77 -8.72 4.40
N ALA A 136 -11.80 -7.91 4.19
CA ALA A 136 -13.17 -8.39 4.14
C ALA A 136 -13.42 -9.33 2.95
N ALA A 137 -12.70 -9.14 1.84
CA ALA A 137 -12.74 -10.05 0.70
C ALA A 137 -12.25 -11.47 1.05
N SER A 138 -11.29 -11.58 1.98
CA SER A 138 -10.74 -12.86 2.42
C SER A 138 -11.44 -13.43 3.67
N ASP A 139 -11.71 -12.60 4.68
CA ASP A 139 -12.31 -13.00 5.95
C ASP A 139 -13.17 -11.85 6.52
N PRO A 140 -14.45 -11.76 6.14
CA PRO A 140 -15.35 -10.71 6.62
C PRO A 140 -15.62 -10.81 8.12
N GLN A 141 -15.60 -12.01 8.72
CA GLN A 141 -15.86 -12.19 10.15
C GLN A 141 -14.72 -11.63 11.01
N ALA A 142 -13.49 -11.78 10.56
CA ALA A 142 -12.32 -11.21 11.23
C ALA A 142 -12.35 -9.68 11.23
N VAL A 143 -12.87 -9.03 10.19
CA VAL A 143 -13.01 -7.57 10.14
C VAL A 143 -13.96 -7.05 11.23
N PHE A 144 -15.11 -7.70 11.43
CA PHE A 144 -16.05 -7.32 12.50
C PHE A 144 -15.48 -7.60 13.89
N SER A 145 -14.75 -8.70 14.03
CA SER A 145 -14.04 -9.02 15.28
C SER A 145 -13.03 -7.91 15.61
N TRP A 146 -12.23 -7.49 14.64
CA TRP A 146 -11.30 -6.35 14.80
C TRP A 146 -12.02 -5.04 15.12
N LEU A 147 -13.09 -4.71 14.40
CA LEU A 147 -13.90 -3.51 14.67
C LEU A 147 -14.36 -3.45 16.14
N SER A 148 -14.76 -4.60 16.71
CA SER A 148 -15.20 -4.70 18.11
C SER A 148 -14.08 -4.47 19.13
N THR A 149 -12.81 -4.64 18.73
CA THR A 149 -11.64 -4.38 19.59
C THR A 149 -11.22 -2.91 19.63
N LEU A 150 -11.70 -2.09 18.69
CA LEU A 150 -11.32 -0.69 18.58
C LEU A 150 -11.96 0.15 19.69
N SER A 151 -11.13 0.64 20.61
CA SER A 151 -11.52 1.57 21.66
C SER A 151 -11.46 3.04 21.24
N ASP A 152 -10.64 3.37 20.23
CA ASP A 152 -10.57 4.72 19.67
C ASP A 152 -11.79 4.97 18.78
N GLU A 153 -12.64 5.92 19.19
CA GLU A 153 -13.86 6.28 18.49
C GLU A 153 -13.62 6.80 17.07
N SER A 154 -12.51 7.51 16.84
CA SER A 154 -12.17 8.04 15.53
C SER A 154 -11.79 6.92 14.58
N ILE A 155 -10.92 6.00 15.01
CA ILE A 155 -10.50 4.86 14.19
C ILE A 155 -11.69 3.93 13.94
N ARG A 156 -12.51 3.68 14.98
CA ARG A 156 -13.71 2.85 14.84
C ARG A 156 -14.71 3.44 13.86
N GLY A 157 -14.93 4.76 13.88
CA GLY A 157 -15.78 5.43 12.91
C GLY A 157 -15.28 5.31 11.47
N GLU A 158 -13.96 5.50 11.26
CA GLU A 158 -13.33 5.34 9.94
C GLU A 158 -13.41 3.88 9.44
N ALA A 159 -13.18 2.91 10.33
CA ALA A 159 -13.34 1.49 10.03
C ALA A 159 -14.79 1.12 9.68
N THR A 160 -15.78 1.61 10.42
CA THR A 160 -17.21 1.37 10.11
C THR A 160 -17.58 1.88 8.72
N LEU A 161 -17.10 3.08 8.34
CA LEU A 161 -17.35 3.64 7.01
C LEU A 161 -16.65 2.83 5.91
N ALA A 162 -15.41 2.40 6.15
CA ALA A 162 -14.68 1.53 5.23
C ALA A 162 -15.42 0.20 4.99
N ILE A 163 -15.94 -0.42 6.06
CA ILE A 163 -16.74 -1.65 5.97
C ILE A 163 -18.04 -1.40 5.20
N ALA A 164 -18.76 -0.31 5.49
CA ALA A 164 -19.99 0.04 4.79
C ALA A 164 -19.76 0.24 3.29
N GLY A 165 -18.66 0.91 2.93
CA GLY A 165 -18.21 1.09 1.56
C GLY A 165 -17.88 -0.24 0.88
N ALA A 166 -17.10 -1.11 1.55
CA ALA A 166 -16.76 -2.43 1.03
C ALA A 166 -18.00 -3.30 0.80
N LEU A 167 -18.96 -3.29 1.72
CA LEU A 167 -20.26 -3.96 1.60
C LEU A 167 -21.07 -3.46 0.40
N GLY A 168 -21.00 -2.16 0.09
CA GLY A 168 -21.71 -1.56 -1.04
C GLY A 168 -21.20 -2.03 -2.41
N GLN A 169 -19.96 -2.51 -2.48
CA GLN A 169 -19.36 -3.07 -3.71
C GLN A 169 -19.66 -4.56 -3.90
N GLN A 170 -20.27 -5.23 -2.92
CA GLN A 170 -20.57 -6.65 -2.99
C GLN A 170 -21.94 -6.92 -3.60
N THR A 171 -22.12 -8.13 -4.15
CA THR A 171 -23.43 -8.61 -4.58
C THR A 171 -24.39 -8.72 -3.38
N PRO A 172 -25.72 -8.65 -3.60
CA PRO A 172 -26.70 -8.81 -2.52
C PRO A 172 -26.48 -10.08 -1.68
N GLU A 173 -26.10 -11.18 -2.32
CA GLU A 173 -25.83 -12.47 -1.66
C GLU A 173 -24.59 -12.37 -0.76
N THR A 174 -23.46 -11.88 -1.30
CA THR A 174 -22.21 -11.74 -0.53
C THR A 174 -22.38 -10.75 0.60
N ARG A 175 -23.08 -9.63 0.35
CA ARG A 175 -23.41 -8.63 1.36
C ARG A 175 -24.22 -9.23 2.51
N ALA A 176 -25.23 -10.05 2.22
CA ALA A 176 -26.02 -10.71 3.26
C ALA A 176 -25.15 -11.65 4.11
N VAL A 177 -24.23 -12.40 3.49
CA VAL A 177 -23.27 -13.25 4.21
C VAL A 177 -22.39 -12.42 5.15
N TRP A 178 -21.85 -11.30 4.66
CA TRP A 178 -20.99 -10.42 5.47
C TRP A 178 -21.78 -9.78 6.63
N LEU A 179 -22.96 -9.21 6.37
CA LEU A 179 -23.79 -8.62 7.42
C LEU A 179 -24.18 -9.64 8.50
N ASN A 180 -24.36 -10.91 8.14
CA ASN A 180 -24.64 -11.99 9.09
C ASN A 180 -23.46 -12.30 10.03
N ALA A 181 -22.22 -11.95 9.64
CA ALA A 181 -21.04 -12.09 10.49
C ALA A 181 -20.90 -10.97 11.54
N ALA A 182 -21.58 -9.83 11.36
CA ALA A 182 -21.64 -8.75 12.33
C ALA A 182 -22.62 -9.04 13.48
N ASP A 183 -22.34 -8.52 14.68
CA ASP A 183 -23.32 -8.52 15.76
C ASP A 183 -24.51 -7.60 15.43
N PRO A 184 -25.67 -7.75 16.11
CA PRO A 184 -26.88 -7.01 15.76
C PRO A 184 -26.73 -5.49 15.74
N ARG A 185 -25.91 -4.91 16.64
CA ARG A 185 -25.74 -3.45 16.70
C ARG A 185 -24.89 -2.96 15.54
N THR A 186 -23.77 -3.62 15.27
CA THR A 186 -22.90 -3.27 14.14
C THR A 186 -23.62 -3.46 12.81
N ARG A 187 -24.43 -4.51 12.66
CA ARG A 187 -25.27 -4.71 11.47
C ARG A 187 -26.21 -3.53 11.24
N GLU A 188 -26.95 -3.13 12.26
CA GLU A 188 -27.88 -2.00 12.17
C GLU A 188 -27.16 -0.69 11.78
N GLN A 189 -25.98 -0.44 12.34
CA GLN A 189 -25.16 0.73 11.97
C GLN A 189 -24.72 0.71 10.50
N LEU A 190 -24.30 -0.45 9.99
CA LEU A 190 -23.86 -0.58 8.60
C LEU A 190 -25.01 -0.47 7.61
N GLU A 191 -26.19 -0.96 7.97
CA GLU A 191 -27.41 -0.81 7.19
C GLU A 191 -27.85 0.67 7.12
N GLN A 192 -27.70 1.42 8.21
CA GLN A 192 -27.98 2.86 8.24
C GLN A 192 -26.93 3.71 7.50
N ALA A 193 -25.67 3.26 7.47
CA ALA A 193 -24.59 3.90 6.68
C ALA A 193 -24.74 3.67 5.16
N GLN A 194 -25.59 2.71 4.80
CA GLN A 194 -26.28 2.54 3.52
C GLN A 194 -26.83 3.78 2.79
N PRO A 195 -26.35 4.25 1.62
CA PRO A 195 -27.28 4.94 0.72
C PRO A 195 -28.42 3.97 0.34
N PRO A 196 -29.68 4.44 0.20
CA PRO A 196 -30.79 3.57 -0.19
C PRO A 196 -30.46 2.89 -1.52
N ALA A 197 -30.79 1.60 -1.64
CA ALA A 197 -30.69 0.88 -2.90
C ALA A 197 -31.58 1.61 -3.94
N GLU A 198 -30.98 1.98 -5.08
CA GLU A 198 -31.70 2.55 -6.23
C GLU A 198 -32.69 1.55 -6.86
#